data_AF-A0A3G8YHK4-F1
#
_entry.id   AF-A0A3G8YHK4-F1
#
_cell.length_a   1.000
_cell.length_b   1.000
_cell.length_c   1.000
_cell.angle_alpha   90.00
_cell.angle_beta   90.00
_cell.angle_gamma   90.00
#
_symmetry.space_group_name_H-M   'P 1'
#
loop_
_entity.id
_entity.type
_entity.pdbx_description
1 polymer ?
#
loop_
_entity_poly.entity_id
_entity_poly.type
_entity_poly.pdbx_seq_one_letter_code
_entity_poly.pdbx_strand_id
1 'polypeptide(L)'
;MGLNAQIIAIGPFSHAIASCLECGPDLYENVEEGTTVVSNVFLAGTSSSSYFLAECFGVGAWDVGKHELNPELADIRALLDSNFADDVAKFT
;
A
#
# COMPACT_ATOMS: atom_id res chain seq x y z
N MET A 1 -1.75 -12.61 -20.81
CA MET A 1 -1.49 -13.04 -19.42
C MET A 1 -2.08 -11.99 -18.49
N GLY A 2 -2.72 -12.41 -17.39
CA GLY A 2 -3.13 -11.48 -16.34
C GLY A 2 -1.94 -11.06 -15.50
N LEU A 3 -1.88 -9.79 -15.10
CA LEU A 3 -0.91 -9.25 -14.17
C LEU A 3 -1.65 -8.78 -12.92
N ASN A 4 -1.21 -9.26 -11.76
CA ASN A 4 -1.64 -8.74 -10.47
C ASN A 4 -0.44 -8.08 -9.81
N ALA A 5 -0.68 -7.02 -9.04
CA ALA A 5 0.35 -6.30 -8.32
C ALA A 5 -0.13 -5.97 -6.91
N GLN A 6 0.84 -5.72 -6.03
CA GLN A 6 0.59 -5.35 -4.65
C GLN A 6 1.69 -4.39 -4.19
N ILE A 7 1.30 -3.40 -3.40
CA ILE A 7 2.22 -2.56 -2.64
C ILE A 7 2.07 -2.91 -1.18
N ILE A 8 3.21 -3.21 -0.54
CA ILE A 8 3.29 -3.50 0.89
C ILE A 8 4.15 -2.43 1.57
N ALA A 9 3.82 -2.14 2.82
CA ALA A 9 4.66 -1.37 3.71
C ALA A 9 5.34 -2.31 4.71
N ILE A 10 6.62 -2.09 4.97
CA ILE A 10 7.41 -2.83 5.95
C ILE A 10 8.11 -1.81 6.84
N GLY A 11 7.90 -1.88 8.15
CA GLY A 11 8.51 -0.91 9.06
C GLY A 11 8.20 -1.16 10.52
N PRO A 12 8.78 -0.34 11.42
CA PRO A 12 8.49 -0.41 12.85
C PRO A 12 7.02 -0.04 13.11
N PHE A 13 6.36 -0.86 13.90
CA PHE A 13 5.00 -0.63 14.35
C PHE A 13 4.92 0.57 15.28
N SER A 14 3.80 1.30 15.18
CA SER A 14 3.35 2.22 16.21
C SER A 14 1.83 2.13 16.39
N HIS A 15 1.34 2.24 17.62
CA HIS A 15 -0.10 2.27 17.89
C HIS A 15 -0.81 3.43 17.17
N ALA A 16 -0.09 4.51 16.85
CA ALA A 16 -0.64 5.64 16.09
C ALA A 16 -1.08 5.26 14.67
N ILE A 17 -0.50 4.21 14.08
CA ILE A 17 -0.84 3.75 12.72
C ILE A 17 -1.76 2.53 12.72
N ALA A 18 -2.17 2.01 13.88
CA ALA A 18 -2.87 0.73 13.97
C ALA A 18 -4.23 0.73 13.25
N SER A 19 -4.91 1.87 13.16
CA SER A 19 -6.15 2.04 12.38
C SER A 19 -5.94 1.98 10.87
N CYS A 20 -4.72 2.24 10.40
CA CYS A 20 -4.34 2.22 8.99
C CYS A 20 -3.93 0.82 8.51
N LEU A 21 -3.67 -0.11 9.44
CA LEU A 21 -3.20 -1.46 9.12
C LEU A 21 -4.37 -2.37 8.74
N GLU A 22 -4.10 -3.32 7.84
CA GLU A 22 -5.09 -4.26 7.28
C GLU A 22 -5.96 -4.97 8.32
N CYS A 23 -5.37 -5.35 9.46
CA CYS A 23 -6.04 -6.10 10.52
C CYS A 23 -6.80 -5.23 11.54
N GLY A 24 -6.69 -3.89 11.44
CA GLY A 24 -7.30 -2.95 12.39
C GLY A 24 -6.66 -2.98 13.78
N PRO A 25 -7.01 -2.02 14.66
CA PRO A 25 -6.29 -1.76 15.91
C PRO A 25 -6.38 -2.91 16.93
N ASP A 26 -7.49 -3.65 16.96
CA ASP A 26 -7.74 -4.73 17.92
C ASP A 26 -6.70 -5.85 17.84
N LEU A 27 -6.20 -6.13 16.62
CA LEU A 27 -5.20 -7.17 16.40
C LEU A 27 -3.76 -6.71 16.69
N TYR A 28 -3.55 -5.41 16.93
CA TYR A 28 -2.26 -4.84 17.30
C TYR A 28 -2.21 -4.32 18.74
N GLU A 29 -3.25 -4.51 19.56
CA GLU A 29 -3.34 -3.98 20.94
C GLU A 29 -2.13 -4.37 21.82
N ASN A 30 -1.60 -5.58 21.61
CA ASN A 30 -0.48 -6.12 22.40
C ASN A 30 0.84 -6.16 21.63
N VAL A 31 0.91 -5.54 20.45
CA VAL A 31 2.15 -5.51 19.66
C VAL A 31 3.06 -4.43 20.21
N GLU A 32 4.30 -4.80 20.52
CA GLU A 32 5.29 -3.87 21.08
C GLU A 32 5.67 -2.79 20.05
N GLU A 33 5.74 -1.53 20.49
CA GLU A 33 6.23 -0.41 19.69
C GLU A 33 7.61 -0.74 19.08
N GLY A 34 7.79 -0.43 17.81
CA GLY A 34 9.02 -0.73 17.07
C GLY A 34 9.10 -2.15 16.49
N THR A 35 8.18 -3.06 16.81
CA THR A 35 8.10 -4.38 16.17
C THR A 35 7.98 -4.23 14.66
N THR A 36 8.79 -4.94 13.87
CA THR A 36 8.64 -4.90 12.41
C THR A 36 7.33 -5.54 11.99
N VAL A 37 6.47 -4.77 11.33
CA VAL A 37 5.21 -5.22 10.74
C VAL A 37 5.25 -5.12 9.23
N VAL A 38 4.48 -5.99 8.57
CA VAL A 38 4.25 -5.97 7.12
C VAL A 38 2.75 -5.79 6.91
N SER A 39 2.36 -4.86 6.06
CA SER A 39 0.94 -4.62 5.77
C SER A 39 0.71 -4.32 4.30
N ASN A 40 -0.43 -4.77 3.79
CA ASN A 40 -0.86 -4.52 2.43
C ASN A 40 -1.45 -3.11 2.33
N VAL A 41 -0.87 -2.28 1.48
CA VAL A 41 -1.33 -0.91 1.25
C VAL A 41 -2.31 -0.86 0.08
N PHE A 42 -1.92 -1.46 -1.05
CA PHE A 42 -2.76 -1.51 -2.26
C PHE A 42 -2.73 -2.90 -2.90
N LEU A 43 -3.90 -3.37 -3.32
CA LEU A 43 -4.10 -4.66 -4.00
C LEU A 43 -4.66 -4.46 -5.41
N ALA A 44 -3.86 -4.72 -6.43
CA ALA A 44 -4.27 -4.65 -7.82
C ALA A 44 -4.59 -6.06 -8.35
N GLY A 45 -5.88 -6.44 -8.32
CA GLY A 45 -6.35 -7.75 -8.79
C GLY A 45 -6.60 -7.89 -10.30
N THR A 46 -6.26 -6.86 -11.08
CA THR A 46 -6.42 -6.88 -12.55
C THR A 46 -5.19 -6.28 -13.21
N SER A 47 -4.99 -6.62 -14.49
CA SER A 47 -3.88 -6.06 -15.26
C SER A 47 -3.99 -4.53 -15.32
N SER A 48 -5.17 -3.99 -15.63
CA SER A 48 -5.40 -2.55 -15.74
C SER A 48 -5.07 -1.82 -14.44
N SER A 49 -5.54 -2.33 -13.29
CA SER A 49 -5.22 -1.74 -11.99
C SER A 49 -3.73 -1.88 -11.64
N SER A 50 -3.06 -2.94 -12.09
CA SER A 50 -1.62 -3.11 -11.87
C SER A 50 -0.79 -2.10 -12.66
N TYR A 51 -1.15 -1.84 -13.93
CA TYR A 51 -0.50 -0.81 -14.73
C TYR A 51 -0.71 0.58 -14.14
N PHE A 52 -1.95 0.90 -13.75
CA PHE A 52 -2.28 2.17 -13.12
C PHE A 52 -1.53 2.37 -11.80
N LEU A 53 -1.51 1.35 -10.94
CA LEU A 53 -0.81 1.41 -9.66
C LEU A 53 0.69 1.62 -9.87
N ALA A 54 1.30 0.95 -10.84
CA ALA A 54 2.72 1.14 -11.16
C ALA A 54 3.03 2.57 -11.64
N GLU A 55 2.17 3.12 -12.51
CA GLU A 55 2.29 4.47 -13.05
C GLU A 55 2.21 5.54 -11.94
N CYS A 56 1.33 5.35 -10.96
CA CYS A 56 1.21 6.26 -9.80
C CYS A 56 2.50 6.35 -8.98
N PHE A 57 3.38 5.36 -9.05
CA PHE A 57 4.68 5.34 -8.37
C PHE A 57 5.86 5.55 -9.33
N GLY A 58 5.60 5.91 -10.58
CA GLY A 58 6.62 6.21 -11.59
C GLY A 58 7.45 4.99 -12.05
N VAL A 59 6.93 3.77 -11.86
CA VAL A 59 7.62 2.53 -12.23
C VAL A 59 6.86 1.74 -13.29
N GLY A 60 7.56 0.86 -14.01
CA GLY A 60 6.91 -0.07 -14.94
C GLY A 60 6.15 -1.17 -14.20
N ALA A 61 4.98 -1.58 -14.68
CA ALA A 61 4.15 -2.62 -14.05
C ALA A 61 4.86 -3.97 -13.85
N TRP A 62 5.80 -4.31 -14.73
CA TRP A 62 6.63 -5.51 -14.64
C TRP A 62 7.86 -5.35 -13.73
N ASP A 63 8.13 -4.12 -13.30
CA ASP A 63 9.27 -3.75 -12.48
C ASP A 63 8.86 -3.34 -11.06
N VAL A 64 7.56 -3.17 -10.76
CA VAL A 64 7.03 -2.86 -9.41
C VAL A 64 7.69 -3.74 -8.33
N GLY A 65 7.77 -5.05 -8.55
CA GLY A 65 8.37 -5.99 -7.59
C GLY A 65 9.90 -5.97 -7.49
N LYS A 66 10.59 -5.19 -8.33
CA LYS A 66 12.06 -5.04 -8.33
C LYS A 66 12.52 -3.74 -7.67
N HIS A 67 11.60 -2.87 -7.31
CA HIS A 67 11.90 -1.55 -6.78
C HIS A 67 11.37 -1.41 -5.35
N GLU A 68 12.21 -0.84 -4.49
CA GLU A 68 11.73 -0.14 -3.31
C GLU A 68 11.03 1.13 -3.79
N LEU A 69 9.72 1.21 -3.60
CA LEU A 69 8.93 2.35 -4.04
C LEU A 69 9.17 3.53 -3.11
N ASN A 70 9.35 4.72 -3.67
CA ASN A 70 9.40 5.94 -2.87
C ASN A 70 7.96 6.45 -2.63
N PRO A 71 7.42 6.37 -1.40
CA PRO A 71 6.06 6.80 -1.12
C PRO A 71 5.87 8.31 -1.29
N GLU A 72 6.93 9.13 -1.17
CA GLU A 72 6.84 10.59 -1.34
C GLU A 72 6.58 10.99 -2.79
N LEU A 73 6.85 10.10 -3.75
CA LEU A 73 6.62 10.33 -5.18
C LEU A 73 5.27 9.77 -5.66
N ALA A 74 4.49 9.16 -4.77
CA ALA A 74 3.20 8.59 -5.13
C ALA A 74 2.20 9.67 -5.54
N ASP A 75 1.52 9.48 -6.68
CA ASP A 75 0.41 10.34 -7.09
C ASP A 75 -0.87 10.01 -6.28
N ILE A 76 -0.94 10.58 -5.07
CA ILE A 76 -2.07 10.38 -4.15
C ILE A 76 -3.40 10.85 -4.75
N ARG A 77 -3.39 11.88 -5.60
CA ARG A 77 -4.61 12.39 -6.23
C ARG A 77 -5.16 11.39 -7.22
N ALA A 78 -4.30 10.83 -8.08
CA ALA A 78 -4.70 9.79 -9.00
C ALA A 78 -5.26 8.56 -8.26
N LEU A 79 -4.63 8.16 -7.14
CA LEU A 79 -5.12 7.05 -6.32
C LEU A 79 -6.50 7.32 -5.71
N LEU A 80 -6.76 8.55 -5.23
CA LEU A 80 -8.09 8.96 -4.72
C LEU A 80 -9.19 8.97 -5.78
N ASP A 81 -8.86 9.25 -7.05
CA ASP A 81 -9.82 9.27 -8.15
C ASP A 81 -10.02 7.88 -8.80
N SER A 82 -9.51 6.82 -8.18
CA SER A 82 -9.47 5.46 -8.71
C SER A 82 -10.18 4.43 -7.82
N ASN A 83 -10.10 3.16 -8.20
CA ASN A 83 -10.59 2.04 -7.40
C ASN A 83 -9.78 1.78 -6.11
N PHE A 84 -8.75 2.59 -5.82
CA PHE A 84 -7.96 2.55 -4.59
C PHE A 84 -8.38 3.61 -3.55
N ALA A 85 -9.41 4.41 -3.82
CA ALA A 85 -9.83 5.52 -2.95
C ALA A 85 -10.09 5.09 -1.50
N ASP A 86 -10.76 3.94 -1.30
CA ASP A 86 -11.06 3.39 0.03
C ASP A 86 -9.80 2.98 0.80
N ASP A 87 -8.74 2.57 0.08
CA ASP A 87 -7.45 2.27 0.69
C ASP A 87 -6.71 3.55 1.09
N VAL A 88 -6.77 4.60 0.26
CA VAL A 88 -6.14 5.90 0.59
C VAL A 88 -6.81 6.55 1.80
N ALA A 89 -8.14 6.45 1.93
CA ALA A 89 -8.90 7.05 3.02
C ALA A 89 -8.48 6.55 4.41
N LYS A 90 -7.83 5.38 4.50
CA LYS A 90 -7.31 4.85 5.77
C LYS A 90 -6.13 5.66 6.32
N PHE A 91 -5.48 6.46 5.47
CA PHE A 91 -4.26 7.21 5.80
C PHE A 91 -4.49 8.72 5.99
N THR A 92 -5.74 9.21 5.86
CA THR A 92 -6.13 10.63 5.98
C THR A 92 -6.97 10.88 7.22
#